data_AF-A0A432UN86-F1
#
_entry.id   AF-A0A432UN86-F1
#
_cell.length_a   1.000
_cell.length_b   1.000
_cell.length_c   1.000
_cell.angle_alpha   90.00
_cell.angle_beta   90.00
_cell.angle_gamma   90.00
#
_symmetry.space_group_name_H-M   'P 1'
#
loop_
_entity.id
_entity.type
_entity.pdbx_description
1 polymer ?
#
loop_
_entity_poly.entity_id
_entity_poly.type
_entity_poly.pdbx_seq_one_letter_code
_entity_poly.pdbx_strand_id
1 'polypeptide(L)'
;MSLMIGLNEEGKCVGESHGRCKLSNKDVDDIRDLREEYGIHYHVLAETYDVSVSTIFDICNYKTRCQTPVKWKRRKEKVKVSGKAN
;
A
#
# COMPACT_ATOMS: atom_id res chain seq x y z
N MET A 1 -3.84 11.80 1.47
CA MET A 1 -3.08 11.29 2.63
C MET A 1 -4.06 11.15 3.80
N SER A 2 -4.47 9.93 4.13
CA SER A 2 -5.54 9.70 5.12
C SER A 2 -5.04 9.90 6.55
N LEU A 3 -5.89 10.48 7.41
CA LEU A 3 -5.63 10.67 8.83
C LEU A 3 -5.69 9.36 9.63
N MET A 4 -6.20 8.29 9.03
CA MET A 4 -6.34 6.97 9.65
C MET A 4 -5.51 5.94 8.88
N ILE A 5 -4.84 5.05 9.60
CA ILE A 5 -4.03 3.96 9.08
C ILE A 5 -4.66 2.65 9.56
N GLY A 6 -5.02 1.78 8.63
CA GLY A 6 -5.48 0.43 8.94
C GLY A 6 -4.31 -0.44 9.40
N LEU A 7 -4.52 -1.24 10.43
CA LEU A 7 -3.55 -2.18 11.01
C LEU A 7 -4.12 -3.61 11.00
N ASN A 8 -3.29 -4.60 10.67
CA ASN A 8 -3.64 -6.02 10.86
C ASN A 8 -3.51 -6.45 12.34
N GLU A 9 -3.76 -7.74 12.62
CA GLU A 9 -3.65 -8.31 13.98
C GLU A 9 -2.24 -8.19 14.58
N GLU A 10 -1.20 -8.26 13.74
CA GLU A 10 0.20 -8.08 14.16
C GLU A 10 0.60 -6.59 14.32
N GLY A 11 -0.31 -5.65 14.03
CA GLY A 11 -0.03 -4.21 14.08
C GLY A 11 0.75 -3.65 12.87
N LYS A 12 0.87 -4.41 11.78
CA LYS A 12 1.43 -3.94 10.50
C LYS A 12 0.41 -3.12 9.74
N CYS A 13 0.87 -2.09 9.02
CA CYS A 13 0.01 -1.21 8.23
C CYS A 13 -0.53 -1.95 7.01
N VAL A 14 -1.84 -1.85 6.78
CA VAL A 14 -2.55 -2.52 5.69
C VAL A 14 -3.45 -1.53 4.96
N GLY A 15 -3.59 -1.73 3.64
CA GLY A 15 -4.42 -0.89 2.79
C GLY A 15 -3.68 0.27 2.12
N GLU A 16 -4.42 0.99 1.28
CA GLU A 16 -3.97 2.23 0.62
C GLU A 16 -3.78 3.41 1.60
N SER A 17 -4.31 3.30 2.81
CA SER A 17 -4.37 4.38 3.79
C SER A 17 -3.01 4.74 4.42
N HIS A 18 -1.95 3.95 4.17
CA HIS A 18 -0.62 4.27 4.68
C HIS A 18 0.12 5.26 3.76
N GLY A 19 0.75 6.29 4.34
CA GLY A 19 1.35 7.42 3.60
C GLY A 19 2.57 7.11 2.71
N ARG A 20 2.99 5.84 2.62
CA ARG A 20 4.01 5.36 1.66
C ARG A 20 3.42 4.48 0.55
N CYS A 21 2.10 4.30 0.54
CA CYS A 21 1.45 3.45 -0.44
C CYS A 21 1.50 4.14 -1.81
N LYS A 22 2.13 3.50 -2.79
CA LYS A 22 2.13 3.92 -4.19
C LYS A 22 0.92 3.39 -4.98
N LEU A 23 0.28 2.32 -4.48
CA LEU A 23 -0.78 1.59 -5.17
C LEU A 23 -2.09 1.66 -4.37
N SER A 24 -3.15 2.12 -5.01
CA SER A 24 -4.52 2.06 -4.49
C SER A 24 -4.97 0.60 -4.34
N ASN A 25 -6.04 0.35 -3.58
CA ASN A 25 -6.64 -0.98 -3.57
C ASN A 25 -7.21 -1.35 -4.94
N LYS A 26 -7.69 -0.35 -5.70
CA LYS A 26 -8.15 -0.57 -7.08
C LYS A 26 -7.00 -1.03 -7.99
N ASP A 27 -5.84 -0.35 -7.92
CA ASP A 27 -4.67 -0.72 -8.72
C ASP A 27 -4.21 -2.16 -8.42
N VAL A 28 -4.31 -2.59 -7.16
CA VAL A 28 -3.98 -3.97 -6.76
C VAL A 28 -4.94 -4.99 -7.38
N ASP A 29 -6.21 -4.66 -7.49
CA ASP A 29 -7.24 -5.48 -8.14
C ASP A 29 -6.95 -5.56 -9.65
N ASP A 30 -6.75 -4.41 -10.30
CA ASP A 30 -6.42 -4.32 -11.73
C ASP A 30 -5.14 -5.13 -12.06
N ILE A 31 -4.10 -5.07 -11.22
CA ILE A 31 -2.86 -5.86 -11.40
C ILE A 31 -3.14 -7.38 -11.38
N ARG A 32 -4.06 -7.83 -10.52
CA ARG A 32 -4.43 -9.24 -10.41
C ARG A 32 -5.23 -9.66 -11.64
N ASP A 33 -6.23 -8.90 -12.03
CA ASP A 33 -7.03 -9.17 -13.23
C ASP A 33 -6.16 -9.18 -14.50
N LEU A 34 -5.27 -8.21 -14.66
CA LEU A 34 -4.31 -8.17 -15.79
C LEU A 34 -3.38 -9.38 -15.83
N ARG A 35 -3.08 -9.98 -14.67
CA ARG A 35 -2.27 -11.19 -14.61
C ARG A 35 -3.10 -12.45 -14.87
N GLU A 36 -4.24 -12.58 -14.21
CA GLU A 36 -5.07 -13.78 -14.21
C GLU A 36 -5.87 -13.93 -15.52
N GLU A 37 -6.42 -12.83 -16.04
CA GLU A 37 -7.26 -12.83 -17.24
C GLU A 37 -6.45 -12.59 -18.53
N TYR A 38 -5.50 -11.65 -18.50
CA TYR A 38 -4.72 -11.28 -19.69
C TYR A 38 -3.32 -11.90 -19.76
N GLY A 39 -2.84 -12.54 -18.69
CA GLY A 39 -1.53 -13.21 -18.67
C GLY A 39 -0.34 -12.27 -18.77
N ILE A 40 -0.47 -10.98 -18.42
CA ILE A 40 0.59 -9.99 -18.61
C ILE A 40 1.83 -10.33 -17.77
N HIS A 41 3.01 -10.06 -18.34
CA HIS A 41 4.30 -10.28 -17.68
C HIS A 41 4.56 -9.27 -16.56
N TYR A 42 5.18 -9.74 -15.47
CA TYR A 42 5.43 -8.92 -14.27
C TYR A 42 6.26 -7.65 -14.54
N HIS A 43 7.16 -7.69 -15.51
CA HIS A 43 7.99 -6.56 -15.90
C HIS A 43 7.15 -5.40 -16.47
N VAL A 44 6.20 -5.73 -17.36
CA VAL A 44 5.31 -4.75 -17.99
C VAL A 44 4.43 -4.07 -16.93
N LEU A 45 3.89 -4.86 -16.00
CA LEU A 45 3.10 -4.33 -14.88
C LEU A 45 3.96 -3.43 -13.97
N ALA A 46 5.18 -3.86 -13.66
CA ALA A 46 6.09 -3.07 -12.82
C ALA A 46 6.42 -1.70 -13.43
N GLU A 47 6.69 -1.66 -14.74
CA GLU A 47 6.94 -0.42 -15.49
C GLU A 47 5.68 0.46 -15.58
N THR A 48 4.51 -0.14 -15.80
CA THR A 48 3.23 0.59 -15.90
C THR A 48 2.85 1.28 -14.60
N TYR A 49 3.08 0.62 -13.46
CA TYR A 49 2.66 1.10 -12.14
C TYR A 49 3.79 1.74 -11.31
N ASP A 50 5.00 1.95 -11.88
CA ASP A 50 6.19 2.51 -11.20
C ASP A 50 6.50 1.81 -9.86
N VAL A 51 6.47 0.49 -9.87
CA VAL A 51 6.80 -0.35 -8.70
C VAL A 51 7.82 -1.42 -9.06
N SER A 52 8.45 -2.01 -8.04
CA SER A 52 9.40 -3.08 -8.30
C SER A 52 8.67 -4.34 -8.77
N VAL A 53 9.34 -5.11 -9.63
CA VAL A 53 8.86 -6.43 -10.09
C VAL A 53 8.58 -7.35 -8.91
N SER A 54 9.40 -7.28 -7.85
CA SER A 54 9.19 -8.02 -6.61
C SER A 54 7.88 -7.66 -5.93
N THR A 55 7.48 -6.38 -5.92
CA THR A 55 6.20 -5.94 -5.37
C THR A 55 5.02 -6.50 -6.18
N ILE A 56 5.08 -6.45 -7.51
CA ILE A 56 4.04 -7.05 -8.37
C ILE A 56 3.94 -8.56 -8.13
N PHE A 57 5.09 -9.25 -8.07
CA PHE A 57 5.12 -10.68 -7.80
C PHE A 57 4.46 -11.02 -6.46
N ASP A 58 4.76 -10.26 -5.42
CA ASP A 58 4.20 -10.47 -4.09
C ASP A 58 2.68 -10.19 -4.04
N ILE A 59 2.20 -9.20 -4.80
CA ILE A 59 0.77 -8.90 -4.97
C ILE A 59 0.03 -10.04 -5.70
N CYS A 60 0.59 -10.52 -6.82
CA CYS A 60 -0.01 -11.61 -7.60
C CYS A 60 0.03 -12.95 -6.86
N ASN A 61 1.02 -13.19 -6.00
CA ASN A 61 1.09 -14.41 -5.18
C ASN A 61 0.31 -14.27 -3.86
N TYR A 62 -0.47 -13.20 -3.70
CA TYR A 62 -1.26 -12.95 -2.51
C TYR A 62 -0.45 -12.94 -1.19
N LYS A 63 0.84 -12.62 -1.28
CA LYS A 63 1.75 -12.53 -0.12
C LYS A 63 1.59 -11.20 0.62
N THR A 64 1.25 -10.13 -0.10
CA THR A 64 0.91 -8.82 0.45
C THR A 64 -0.39 -8.30 -0.15
N ARG A 65 -1.00 -7.30 0.53
CA ARG A 65 -2.26 -6.66 0.11
C ARG A 65 -3.46 -7.63 0.04
N CYS A 66 -3.47 -8.67 0.87
CA CYS A 66 -4.58 -9.64 1.01
C CYS A 66 -5.23 -9.63 2.39
N GLN A 67 -4.79 -8.71 3.25
CA GLN A 67 -5.27 -8.59 4.61
C GLN A 67 -6.25 -7.42 4.72
N THR A 68 -7.21 -7.55 5.63
CA THR A 68 -8.17 -6.50 5.97
C THR A 68 -7.73 -5.83 7.28
N PRO A 69 -7.81 -4.50 7.40
CA PRO A 69 -7.47 -3.83 8.65
C PRO A 69 -8.46 -4.19 9.76
N VAL A 70 -7.93 -4.68 10.89
CA VAL A 70 -8.69 -5.03 12.10
C VAL A 70 -8.79 -3.84 13.04
N LYS A 71 -7.81 -2.94 13.00
CA LYS A 71 -7.77 -1.73 13.84
C LYS A 71 -7.41 -0.50 13.02
N TRP A 72 -7.94 0.65 13.40
CA TRP A 72 -7.65 1.92 12.75
C TRP A 72 -6.88 2.82 13.72
N LYS A 73 -5.72 3.32 13.30
CA LYS A 73 -4.87 4.22 14.09
C LYS A 73 -4.84 5.60 13.46
N ARG A 74 -5.13 6.64 14.24
CA ARG A 74 -4.98 8.02 13.77
C ARG A 74 -3.50 8.37 13.63
N ARG A 75 -3.11 8.94 12.50
CA ARG A 75 -1.74 9.45 12.28
C ARG A 75 -1.53 10.59 13.28
N LYS A 76 -0.50 10.48 14.14
CA LYS A 76 -0.10 11.59 15.00
C LYS A 76 0.34 12.74 14.10
N GLU A 77 -0.33 13.89 14.23
CA GLU A 77 0.13 15.13 13.62
C GLU A 77 1.52 15.42 14.16
N LYS A 78 2.48 15.71 13.27
CA LYS A 78 3.77 16.22 13.71
C LYS A 78 3.54 17.66 14.18
N VAL A 79 3.29 17.85 15.47
CA VAL A 79 3.31 19.18 16.08
C VAL A 79 4.74 19.71 15.91
N LYS A 80 4.90 20.70 15.04
CA LYS A 80 6.16 21.47 14.95
C LYS A 80 6.22 22.32 16.20
N VAL A 81 6.93 21.86 17.23
CA VAL A 81 7.27 22.71 18.37
C VAL A 81 8.34 23.69 17.87
N SER A 82 7.91 24.84 17.34
CA SER A 82 8.81 25.95 17.02
C SER A 82 9.19 26.66 18.32
N GLY A 83 9.98 26.00 19.15
CA GLY A 83 10.71 26.64 20.23
C GLY A 83 11.99 27.22 19.67
N LYS A 84 11.99 28.51 19.32
CA LYS A 84 13.23 29.29 19.25
C LYS A 84 13.10 30.43 20.24
N ALA A 85 13.75 30.23 21.38
CA ALA A 85 14.06 31.28 22.34
C ALA A 85 14.87 32.37 21.65
N ASN A 86 14.49 33.62 21.87
CA ASN A 86 15.42 34.73 22.03
C ASN A 86 14.76 35.79 22.91
#